data_AF-A0A1G9FJK5-F1
#
_entry.id   AF-A0A1G9FJK5-F1
#
_cell.length_a   1.000
_cell.length_b   1.000
_cell.length_c   1.000
_cell.angle_alpha   90.00
_cell.angle_beta   90.00
_cell.angle_gamma   90.00
#
_symmetry.space_group_name_H-M   'P 1'
#
loop_
_entity.id
_entity.type
_entity.pdbx_description
1 polymer ?
#
loop_
_entity_poly.entity_id
_entity_poly.type
_entity_poly.pdbx_seq_one_letter_code
_entity_poly.pdbx_strand_id
1 'polypeptide(L)'
;MTLDLANETLPLLGIAAWSGTGKTTLLEALLPRLGEHGRRVAVIKHAHHDFDVDQPGKDSHRLREAGAMPMLVASRARFALMMETPGREDADLAMLIDQVRPLEPDLVLIEGFKAWPLPKLELHRPALGKPLLAFEDAWIHAVASDEALALPDAVELLDLNDLGALASYVAAWSSQWPERRRARESGVHV
;
A
#
# COMPACT_ATOMS: atom_id res chain seq x y z
N MET A 1 -7.14 16.47 -0.51
CA MET A 1 -7.96 16.37 0.73
C MET A 1 -7.13 15.64 1.78
N THR A 2 -7.33 15.89 3.07
CA THR A 2 -6.59 15.15 4.12
C THR A 2 -7.33 13.86 4.45
N LEU A 3 -6.61 12.73 4.49
CA LEU A 3 -7.15 11.45 4.93
C LEU A 3 -7.40 11.49 6.45
N ASP A 4 -8.65 11.45 6.87
CA ASP A 4 -9.03 11.37 8.29
C ASP A 4 -8.97 9.92 8.78
N LEU A 5 -7.76 9.48 9.13
CA LEU A 5 -7.54 8.13 9.65
C LEU A 5 -8.29 7.83 10.95
N ALA A 6 -8.64 8.85 11.75
CA ALA A 6 -9.34 8.63 13.01
C ALA A 6 -10.77 8.12 12.80
N ASN A 7 -11.39 8.51 11.67
CA ASN A 7 -12.74 8.09 11.28
C ASN A 7 -12.75 7.10 10.10
N GLU A 8 -11.59 6.80 9.52
CA GLU A 8 -11.47 5.83 8.44
C GLU A 8 -11.87 4.42 8.91
N THR A 9 -12.84 3.83 8.22
CA THR A 9 -13.37 2.48 8.50
C THR A 9 -12.77 1.42 7.59
N LEU A 10 -12.29 1.81 6.41
CA LEU A 10 -11.61 0.94 5.46
C LEU A 10 -10.16 0.71 5.93
N PRO A 11 -9.75 -0.54 6.24
CA PRO A 11 -8.39 -0.81 6.68
C PRO A 11 -7.36 -0.48 5.61
N LEU A 12 -6.31 0.24 6.01
CA LEU A 12 -5.19 0.63 5.14
C LEU A 12 -3.89 0.07 5.70
N LEU A 13 -3.01 -0.43 4.83
CA LEU A 13 -1.67 -0.86 5.20
C LEU A 13 -0.65 -0.41 4.15
N GLY A 14 0.23 0.50 4.54
CA GLY A 14 1.39 0.89 3.74
C GLY A 14 2.47 -0.18 3.74
N ILE A 15 3.10 -0.40 2.58
CA ILE A 15 4.27 -1.27 2.46
C ILE A 15 5.50 -0.39 2.21
N ALA A 16 6.27 -0.20 3.29
CA ALA A 16 7.49 0.61 3.28
C ALA A 16 8.70 -0.28 3.00
N ALA A 17 9.58 0.17 2.11
CA ALA A 17 10.83 -0.50 1.84
C ALA A 17 11.80 0.43 1.12
N TRP A 18 13.09 0.19 1.31
CA TRP A 18 14.11 0.71 0.41
C TRP A 18 14.05 0.01 -0.95
N SER A 19 14.52 0.68 -2.01
CA SER A 19 14.61 0.06 -3.34
C SER A 19 15.50 -1.19 -3.27
N GLY A 20 15.11 -2.25 -3.99
CA GLY A 20 15.84 -3.52 -4.01
C GLY A 20 15.47 -4.52 -2.91
N THR A 21 14.64 -4.15 -1.94
CA THR A 21 14.28 -5.06 -0.81
C THR A 21 13.36 -6.24 -1.22
N GLY A 22 12.75 -6.19 -2.41
CA GLY A 22 11.85 -7.25 -2.91
C GLY A 22 10.36 -7.02 -2.62
N LYS A 23 9.95 -5.75 -2.45
CA LYS A 23 8.56 -5.38 -2.14
C LYS A 23 7.52 -5.93 -3.11
N THR A 24 7.73 -5.75 -4.42
CA THR A 24 6.81 -6.27 -5.44
C THR A 24 6.72 -7.79 -5.38
N THR A 25 7.86 -8.47 -5.25
CA THR A 25 7.93 -9.93 -5.13
C THR A 25 7.17 -10.44 -3.90
N LEU A 26 7.28 -9.76 -2.76
CA LEU A 26 6.51 -10.11 -1.57
C LEU A 26 5.01 -9.91 -1.79
N LEU A 27 4.59 -8.77 -2.36
CA LEU A 27 3.18 -8.48 -2.63
C LEU A 27 2.56 -9.50 -3.59
N GLU A 28 3.27 -9.88 -4.66
CA GLU A 28 2.85 -10.94 -5.59
C GLU A 28 2.65 -12.29 -4.89
N ALA A 29 3.49 -12.61 -3.90
CA ALA A 29 3.38 -13.85 -3.13
C ALA A 29 2.28 -13.82 -2.05
N LEU A 30 2.00 -12.64 -1.49
CA LEU A 30 0.99 -12.45 -0.44
C LEU A 30 -0.43 -12.37 -0.99
N LEU A 31 -0.66 -11.67 -2.11
CA LEU A 31 -2.02 -11.43 -2.62
C LEU A 31 -2.86 -12.70 -2.82
N PRO A 32 -2.33 -13.80 -3.44
CA PRO A 32 -3.08 -15.05 -3.54
C PRO A 32 -3.43 -15.66 -2.18
N ARG A 33 -2.49 -15.64 -1.23
CA ARG A 33 -2.68 -16.18 0.13
C ARG A 33 -3.72 -15.38 0.91
N LEU A 34 -3.73 -14.06 0.77
CA LEU A 34 -4.78 -13.22 1.37
C LEU A 34 -6.16 -13.60 0.82
N GLY A 35 -6.25 -13.93 -0.47
CA GLY A 35 -7.44 -14.50 -1.08
C GLY A 35 -7.84 -15.86 -0.48
N GLU A 36 -6.87 -16.75 -0.22
CA GLU A 36 -7.09 -18.04 0.47
C GLU A 36 -7.58 -17.86 1.91
N HIS A 37 -7.15 -16.78 2.59
CA HIS A 37 -7.67 -16.34 3.89
C HIS A 37 -9.02 -15.61 3.79
N GLY A 38 -9.67 -15.59 2.62
CA GLY A 38 -10.98 -14.98 2.41
C GLY A 38 -10.97 -13.45 2.42
N ARG A 39 -9.82 -12.81 2.16
CA ARG A 39 -9.69 -11.34 2.13
C ARG A 39 -9.77 -10.81 0.70
N ARG A 40 -10.68 -9.86 0.48
CA ARG A 40 -10.74 -9.02 -0.73
C ARG A 40 -9.78 -7.85 -0.57
N VAL A 41 -8.64 -7.94 -1.24
CA VAL A 41 -7.58 -6.94 -1.11
C VAL A 41 -7.55 -6.02 -2.33
N ALA A 42 -7.60 -4.72 -2.11
CA ALA A 42 -7.27 -3.73 -3.13
C ALA A 42 -5.80 -3.28 -2.98
N VAL A 43 -5.19 -2.85 -4.09
CA VAL A 43 -3.83 -2.30 -4.08
C VAL A 43 -3.85 -0.92 -4.70
N ILE A 44 -3.33 0.08 -3.98
CA ILE A 44 -3.05 1.41 -4.52
C ILE A 44 -1.53 1.53 -4.65
N LYS A 45 -1.06 1.72 -5.87
CA LYS A 45 0.37 1.84 -6.18
C LYS A 45 0.68 3.22 -6.73
N HIS A 46 1.70 3.86 -6.15
CA HIS A 46 2.28 5.09 -6.72
C HIS A 46 3.33 4.73 -7.77
N ALA A 47 3.14 5.17 -9.01
CA ALA A 47 4.16 5.07 -10.05
C ALA A 47 5.22 6.18 -9.87
N HIS A 48 6.46 5.90 -10.24
CA HIS A 48 7.56 6.89 -10.18
C HIS A 48 7.72 7.71 -11.46
N HIS A 49 6.93 7.41 -12.49
CA HIS A 49 6.91 8.07 -13.80
C HIS A 49 5.50 8.01 -14.38
N ASP A 50 5.23 8.87 -15.37
CA ASP A 50 4.02 8.83 -16.18
C ASP A 50 3.83 7.44 -16.78
N PHE A 51 2.59 6.97 -16.82
CA PHE A 51 2.25 5.65 -17.34
C PHE A 51 0.93 5.67 -18.09
N ASP A 52 0.84 4.86 -19.14
CA ASP A 52 -0.41 4.57 -19.82
C ASP A 52 -0.83 3.13 -19.55
N VAL A 53 -2.12 2.95 -19.22
CA VAL A 53 -2.73 1.62 -19.07
C VAL A 53 -3.14 1.05 -20.44
N ASP A 54 -3.50 1.92 -21.37
CA ASP A 54 -3.79 1.56 -22.75
C ASP A 54 -2.60 1.82 -23.68
N GLN A 55 -2.76 1.49 -24.96
CA GLN A 55 -1.65 1.54 -25.92
C GLN A 55 -1.67 2.85 -26.71
N PRO A 56 -0.57 3.62 -26.70
CA PRO A 56 -0.42 4.81 -27.53
C PRO A 56 -0.81 4.59 -28.99
N GLY A 57 -1.64 5.50 -29.51
CA GLY A 57 -2.13 5.46 -30.89
C GLY A 57 -3.31 4.52 -31.17
N LYS A 58 -3.74 3.71 -30.20
CA LYS A 58 -5.01 2.93 -30.31
C LYS A 58 -6.22 3.78 -29.97
N ASP A 59 -7.41 3.24 -30.25
CA ASP A 59 -8.65 4.00 -30.18
C ASP A 59 -8.94 4.57 -28.78
N SER A 60 -8.78 3.77 -27.71
CA SER A 60 -9.00 4.27 -26.34
C SER A 60 -8.05 5.40 -25.97
N HIS A 61 -6.78 5.28 -26.33
CA HIS A 61 -5.77 6.31 -26.07
C HIS A 61 -6.09 7.58 -26.84
N ARG A 62 -6.43 7.46 -28.13
CA ARG A 62 -6.81 8.61 -28.96
C ARG A 62 -8.07 9.32 -28.45
N LEU A 63 -9.05 8.57 -27.93
CA LEU A 63 -10.27 9.14 -27.34
C LEU A 63 -9.99 9.84 -26.01
N ARG A 64 -9.12 9.27 -25.17
CA ARG A 64 -8.67 9.88 -23.91
C ARG A 64 -7.90 11.18 -24.15
N GLU A 65 -6.92 11.17 -25.06
CA GLU A 65 -6.17 12.36 -25.49
C GLU A 65 -7.08 13.43 -26.14
N ALA A 66 -8.19 13.02 -26.75
CA ALA A 66 -9.20 13.95 -27.28
C ALA A 66 -10.11 14.55 -26.20
N GLY A 67 -9.98 14.13 -24.93
CA GLY A 67 -10.68 14.70 -23.78
C GLY A 67 -11.74 13.80 -23.12
N ALA A 68 -11.81 12.51 -23.45
CA ALA A 68 -12.73 11.59 -22.76
C ALA A 68 -12.33 11.41 -21.28
N MET A 69 -13.21 11.79 -20.35
CA MET A 69 -12.95 11.72 -18.90
C MET A 69 -14.25 11.46 -18.11
N PRO A 70 -14.43 10.29 -17.44
CA PRO A 70 -13.55 9.11 -17.46
C PRO A 70 -13.47 8.41 -18.83
N MET A 71 -12.38 7.68 -19.06
CA MET A 71 -12.28 6.67 -20.11
C MET A 71 -12.43 5.27 -19.51
N LEU A 72 -13.43 4.51 -19.95
CA LEU A 72 -13.68 3.12 -19.51
C LEU A 72 -13.52 2.15 -20.69
N VAL A 73 -12.63 1.18 -20.54
CA VAL A 73 -12.40 0.13 -21.55
C VAL A 73 -12.73 -1.22 -20.94
N ALA A 74 -13.54 -2.03 -21.62
CA ALA A 74 -13.97 -3.33 -21.12
C ALA A 74 -13.74 -4.45 -22.14
N SER A 75 -13.53 -5.65 -21.61
CA SER A 75 -13.44 -6.91 -22.35
C SER A 75 -14.13 -8.01 -21.55
N ARG A 76 -14.24 -9.22 -22.13
CA ARG A 76 -14.74 -10.40 -21.39
C ARG A 76 -13.92 -10.70 -20.13
N ALA A 77 -12.63 -10.39 -20.11
CA ALA A 77 -11.73 -10.78 -19.02
C ALA A 77 -11.65 -9.75 -17.88
N ARG A 78 -11.83 -8.46 -18.20
CA ARG A 78 -11.61 -7.33 -17.28
C ARG A 78 -12.07 -6.02 -17.90
N PHE A 79 -12.16 -4.98 -17.07
CA PHE A 79 -12.22 -3.59 -17.49
C PHE A 79 -11.06 -2.78 -16.89
N ALA A 80 -10.80 -1.62 -17.48
CA ALA A 80 -9.88 -0.60 -17.00
C ALA A 80 -10.58 0.76 -17.00
N LEU A 81 -10.41 1.53 -15.92
CA LEU A 81 -10.87 2.89 -15.76
C LEU A 81 -9.66 3.82 -15.71
N MET A 82 -9.63 4.82 -16.58
CA MET A 82 -8.59 5.86 -16.59
C MET A 82 -9.23 7.22 -16.32
N MET A 83 -8.59 7.96 -15.41
CA MET A 83 -8.97 9.30 -14.99
C MET A 83 -7.76 10.21 -15.14
N GLU A 84 -7.88 11.22 -15.98
CA GLU A 84 -6.87 12.28 -16.05
C GLU A 84 -6.98 13.20 -14.84
N THR A 85 -5.84 13.64 -14.30
CA THR A 85 -5.78 14.59 -13.19
C THR A 85 -4.99 15.85 -13.57
N PRO A 86 -5.43 16.60 -14.60
CA PRO A 86 -4.69 17.75 -15.11
C PRO A 86 -4.52 18.81 -14.02
N GLY A 87 -3.33 19.40 -13.95
CA GLY A 87 -3.01 20.47 -13.00
C GLY A 87 -2.74 19.99 -11.55
N ARG A 88 -2.68 18.67 -11.31
CA ARG A 88 -2.13 18.14 -10.06
C ARG A 88 -0.64 17.83 -10.24
N GLU A 89 0.16 18.23 -9.25
CA GLU A 89 1.60 17.95 -9.25
C GLU A 89 1.90 16.52 -8.78
N ASP A 90 1.06 15.95 -7.90
CA ASP A 90 1.25 14.62 -7.31
C ASP A 90 -0.08 13.87 -7.13
N ALA A 91 0.02 12.55 -6.99
CA ALA A 91 -1.11 11.69 -6.69
C ALA A 91 -1.67 11.95 -5.27
N ASP A 92 -3.00 12.08 -5.18
CA ASP A 92 -3.72 12.28 -3.92
C ASP A 92 -4.27 10.95 -3.41
N LEU A 93 -3.61 10.38 -2.40
CA LEU A 93 -3.99 9.08 -1.85
C LEU A 93 -5.42 9.07 -1.29
N ALA A 94 -5.88 10.16 -0.66
CA ALA A 94 -7.23 10.24 -0.10
C ALA A 94 -8.27 10.12 -1.23
N MET A 95 -8.05 10.83 -2.34
CA MET A 95 -8.89 10.74 -3.54
C MET A 95 -8.89 9.31 -4.11
N LEU A 96 -7.73 8.64 -4.16
CA LEU A 96 -7.63 7.27 -4.68
C LEU A 96 -8.36 6.25 -3.79
N ILE A 97 -8.28 6.41 -2.46
CA ILE A 97 -9.02 5.59 -1.50
C ILE A 97 -10.53 5.73 -1.74
N ASP A 98 -11.01 6.95 -1.98
CA ASP A 98 -12.43 7.21 -2.25
C ASP A 98 -12.92 6.56 -3.56
N GLN A 99 -12.04 6.35 -4.55
CA GLN A 99 -12.39 5.60 -5.76
C GLN A 99 -12.53 4.09 -5.51
N VAL A 100 -11.76 3.55 -4.55
CA VAL A 100 -11.72 2.12 -4.26
C VAL A 100 -12.78 1.73 -3.23
N ARG A 101 -13.12 2.64 -2.30
CA ARG A 101 -14.07 2.40 -1.20
C ARG A 101 -15.43 1.81 -1.64
N PRO A 102 -16.08 2.28 -2.72
CA PRO A 102 -17.37 1.72 -3.17
C PRO A 102 -17.27 0.27 -3.66
N LEU A 103 -16.06 -0.23 -3.92
CA LEU A 103 -15.81 -1.61 -4.31
C LEU A 103 -15.73 -2.54 -3.08
N GLU A 104 -15.82 -2.02 -1.86
CA GLU A 104 -15.87 -2.77 -0.61
C GLU A 104 -14.74 -3.82 -0.44
N PRO A 105 -13.45 -3.44 -0.58
CA PRO A 105 -12.37 -4.33 -0.16
C PRO A 105 -12.32 -4.43 1.37
N ASP A 106 -11.81 -5.55 1.87
CA ASP A 106 -11.56 -5.76 3.31
C ASP A 106 -10.29 -5.04 3.79
N LEU A 107 -9.37 -4.75 2.87
CA LEU A 107 -8.06 -4.15 3.10
C LEU A 107 -7.54 -3.48 1.84
N VAL A 108 -6.92 -2.30 1.99
CA VAL A 108 -6.14 -1.65 0.93
C VAL A 108 -4.66 -1.72 1.27
N LEU A 109 -3.87 -2.37 0.42
CA LEU A 109 -2.41 -2.31 0.46
C LEU A 109 -1.92 -1.11 -0.34
N ILE A 110 -1.04 -0.32 0.27
CA ILE A 110 -0.54 0.92 -0.30
C ILE A 110 0.94 0.75 -0.60
N GLU A 111 1.28 0.66 -1.88
CA GLU A 111 2.65 0.55 -2.36
C GLU A 111 3.14 1.92 -2.85
N GLY A 112 4.05 2.55 -2.10
CA GLY A 112 4.52 3.91 -2.39
C GLY A 112 4.05 4.87 -1.32
N PHE A 113 3.79 6.13 -1.67
CA PHE A 113 3.26 7.14 -0.74
C PHE A 113 4.02 7.23 0.59
N LYS A 114 5.37 7.12 0.56
CA LYS A 114 6.20 6.94 1.76
C LYS A 114 6.00 8.01 2.83
N ALA A 115 5.75 9.25 2.40
CA ALA A 115 5.55 10.39 3.29
C ALA A 115 4.15 10.45 3.94
N TRP A 116 3.21 9.61 3.51
CA TRP A 116 1.86 9.66 4.06
C TRP A 116 1.82 9.11 5.49
N PRO A 117 1.16 9.82 6.42
CA PRO A 117 1.07 9.42 7.82
C PRO A 117 0.00 8.35 7.99
N LEU A 118 0.28 7.13 7.54
CA LEU A 118 -0.61 5.98 7.64
C LEU A 118 0.15 4.74 8.11
N PRO A 119 -0.52 3.75 8.73
CA PRO A 119 0.10 2.57 9.31
C PRO A 119 0.85 1.73 8.28
N LYS A 120 2.08 1.31 8.58
CA LYS A 120 2.97 0.63 7.64
C LYS A 120 3.55 -0.66 8.20
N LEU A 121 3.80 -1.60 7.28
CA LEU A 121 4.73 -2.72 7.41
C LEU A 121 6.02 -2.35 6.66
N GLU A 122 7.14 -2.28 7.37
CA GLU A 122 8.46 -2.12 6.76
C GLU A 122 9.02 -3.47 6.33
N LEU A 123 9.54 -3.56 5.12
CA LEU A 123 10.41 -4.67 4.70
C LEU A 123 11.85 -4.22 4.84
N HIS A 124 12.65 -5.04 5.48
CA HIS A 124 14.04 -4.71 5.78
C HIS A 124 14.97 -5.90 5.52
N ARG A 125 16.07 -5.66 4.79
CA ARG A 125 17.15 -6.63 4.60
C ARG A 125 18.47 -5.99 5.01
N PRO A 126 19.11 -6.40 6.12
CA PRO A 126 20.36 -5.80 6.59
C PRO A 126 21.47 -5.82 5.56
N ALA A 127 21.51 -6.85 4.70
CA ALA A 127 22.45 -6.98 3.59
C ALA A 127 22.45 -5.78 2.61
N LEU A 128 21.38 -4.98 2.55
CA LEU A 128 21.31 -3.77 1.73
C LEU A 128 22.02 -2.55 2.36
N GLY A 129 22.44 -2.66 3.63
CA GLY A 129 23.14 -1.59 4.36
C GLY A 129 22.32 -0.31 4.51
N LYS A 130 20.99 -0.42 4.48
CA LYS A 130 20.07 0.71 4.65
C LYS A 130 19.59 0.78 6.10
N PRO A 131 19.31 1.97 6.65
CA PRO A 131 18.76 2.08 8.00
C PRO A 131 17.31 1.59 8.05
N LEU A 132 16.87 1.17 9.24
CA LEU A 132 15.47 0.90 9.54
C LEU A 132 14.68 2.21 9.55
N LEU A 133 13.61 2.27 8.76
CA LEU A 133 12.69 3.42 8.73
C LEU A 133 11.89 3.52 10.03
N ALA A 134 11.65 2.39 10.71
CA ALA A 134 10.87 2.31 11.95
C ALA A 134 11.36 3.23 13.09
N PHE A 135 12.64 3.61 13.11
CA PHE A 135 13.17 4.55 14.11
C PHE A 135 12.71 5.99 13.88
N GLU A 136 12.38 6.36 12.64
CA GLU A 136 12.03 7.73 12.27
C GLU A 136 10.54 7.88 11.91
N ASP A 137 9.87 6.78 11.54
CA ASP A 137 8.44 6.76 11.20
C ASP A 137 7.62 6.05 12.29
N ALA A 138 6.93 6.86 13.10
CA ALA A 138 6.01 6.38 14.14
C ALA A 138 4.83 5.56 13.59
N TRP A 139 4.57 5.59 12.28
CA TRP A 139 3.52 4.79 11.66
C TRP A 139 3.95 3.38 11.27
N ILE A 140 5.23 3.04 11.35
CA ILE A 140 5.67 1.66 11.11
C ILE A 140 5.36 0.83 12.36
N HIS A 141 4.42 -0.10 12.25
CA HIS A 141 4.01 -0.95 13.38
C HIS A 141 4.68 -2.32 13.39
N ALA A 142 5.23 -2.74 12.26
CA ALA A 142 5.97 -3.99 12.15
C ALA A 142 7.09 -3.87 11.12
N VAL A 143 8.14 -4.64 11.33
CA VAL A 143 9.24 -4.84 10.39
C VAL A 143 9.30 -6.32 10.04
N ALA A 144 9.23 -6.65 8.75
CA ALA A 144 9.57 -7.97 8.25
C ALA A 144 11.03 -7.99 7.80
N SER A 145 11.85 -8.85 8.42
CA SER A 145 13.26 -8.99 8.08
C SER A 145 13.71 -10.44 7.97
N ASP A 146 14.78 -10.66 7.19
CA ASP A 146 15.46 -11.95 7.03
C ASP A 146 16.53 -12.21 8.10
N GLU A 147 16.73 -11.27 9.02
CA GLU A 147 17.63 -11.39 10.17
C GLU A 147 16.96 -10.86 11.45
N ALA A 148 17.52 -11.22 12.61
CA ALA A 148 17.10 -10.67 13.89
C ALA A 148 17.56 -9.21 14.04
N LEU A 149 16.66 -8.35 14.51
CA LEU A 149 16.91 -6.90 14.62
C LEU A 149 16.58 -6.37 16.00
N ALA A 150 17.31 -5.34 16.42
CA ALA A 150 16.85 -4.44 17.48
C ALA A 150 15.87 -3.44 16.88
N LEU A 151 14.63 -3.43 17.37
CA LEU A 151 13.56 -2.57 16.89
C LEU A 151 13.17 -1.52 17.96
N PRO A 152 12.55 -0.39 17.56
CA PRO A 152 11.91 0.51 18.51
C PRO A 152 10.79 -0.19 19.30
N ASP A 153 10.41 0.39 20.44
CA ASP A 153 9.26 -0.08 21.21
C ASP A 153 7.97 -0.10 20.37
N ALA A 154 7.10 -1.06 20.69
CA ALA A 154 5.82 -1.30 20.03
C ALA A 154 5.92 -1.57 18.51
N VAL A 155 7.08 -2.02 18.01
CA VAL A 155 7.26 -2.53 16.64
C VAL A 155 7.45 -4.04 16.69
N GLU A 156 6.62 -4.76 15.95
CA GLU A 156 6.69 -6.22 15.84
C GLU A 156 7.73 -6.65 14.81
N LEU A 157 8.59 -7.62 15.15
CA LEU A 157 9.51 -8.25 14.20
C LEU A 157 8.82 -9.49 13.59
N LEU A 158 8.75 -9.54 12.27
CA LEU A 158 8.24 -10.66 11.49
C LEU A 158 9.36 -11.29 10.67
N ASP A 159 9.33 -12.60 10.49
CA ASP A 159 10.25 -13.28 9.57
C ASP A 159 9.82 -13.01 8.12
N LEU A 160 10.70 -12.34 7.36
CA LEU A 160 10.46 -12.03 5.94
C LEU A 160 10.34 -13.27 5.05
N ASN A 161 10.91 -14.40 5.49
CA ASN A 161 10.92 -15.65 4.75
C ASN A 161 9.74 -16.57 5.14
N ASP A 162 9.03 -16.29 6.23
CA ASP A 162 7.80 -16.99 6.59
C ASP A 162 6.58 -16.32 5.95
N LEU A 163 6.35 -16.64 4.69
CA LEU A 163 5.20 -16.14 3.94
C LEU A 163 3.85 -16.53 4.55
N GLY A 164 3.77 -17.64 5.29
CA GLY A 164 2.54 -18.08 5.95
C GLY A 164 2.20 -17.20 7.14
N ALA A 165 3.20 -16.92 7.98
CA ALA A 165 3.06 -15.99 9.10
C ALA A 165 2.76 -14.57 8.61
N LEU A 166 3.46 -14.08 7.57
CA LEU A 166 3.18 -12.77 6.99
C LEU A 166 1.76 -12.65 6.41
N ALA A 167 1.30 -13.67 5.68
CA ALA A 167 -0.07 -13.68 5.16
C ALA A 167 -1.10 -13.69 6.29
N SER A 168 -0.88 -14.46 7.35
CA SER A 168 -1.75 -14.50 8.53
C SER A 168 -1.77 -13.16 9.25
N TYR A 169 -0.61 -12.52 9.42
CA TYR A 169 -0.47 -11.19 10.01
C TYR A 169 -1.26 -10.14 9.23
N VAL A 170 -1.05 -10.06 7.91
CA VAL A 170 -1.74 -9.10 7.05
C VAL A 170 -3.24 -9.40 6.96
N ALA A 171 -3.65 -10.68 6.93
CA ALA A 171 -5.06 -11.06 6.93
C ALA A 171 -5.78 -10.71 8.25
N ALA A 172 -5.08 -10.64 9.37
CA ALA A 172 -5.62 -10.20 10.66
C ALA A 172 -5.66 -8.67 10.81
N TRP A 173 -5.06 -7.92 9.87
CA TRP A 173 -4.94 -6.46 9.96
C TRP A 173 -6.29 -5.75 10.12
N SER A 174 -7.29 -6.14 9.32
CA SER A 174 -8.61 -5.53 9.31
C SER A 174 -9.33 -5.60 10.65
N SER A 175 -9.15 -6.67 11.43
CA SER A 175 -9.76 -6.79 12.76
C SER A 175 -9.07 -5.93 13.83
N GLN A 176 -7.82 -5.52 13.57
CA GLN A 176 -7.04 -4.65 14.46
C GLN A 176 -7.11 -3.17 14.03
N TRP A 177 -7.79 -2.86 12.92
CA TRP A 177 -7.79 -1.54 12.32
C TRP A 177 -8.15 -0.37 13.27
N PRO A 178 -9.16 -0.49 14.16
CA PRO A 178 -9.50 0.60 15.07
C PRO A 178 -8.33 1.09 15.95
N GLU A 179 -7.43 0.18 16.31
CA GLU A 179 -6.23 0.43 17.11
C GLU A 179 -5.03 0.79 16.23
N ARG A 180 -4.87 0.09 15.09
CA ARG A 180 -3.74 0.27 14.17
C ARG A 180 -3.80 1.57 13.39
N ARG A 181 -4.94 2.26 13.27
CA ARG A 181 -5.09 3.53 12.53
C ARG A 181 -4.51 4.78 13.23
N ARG A 182 -3.67 4.59 14.24
CA ARG A 182 -2.99 5.64 15.00
C ARG A 182 -1.48 5.40 14.96
N ALA A 183 -0.70 6.47 14.92
CA ALA A 183 0.75 6.36 15.07
C ALA A 183 1.09 5.72 16.43
N ARG A 184 2.21 5.00 16.50
CA ARG A 184 2.76 4.53 17.77
C ARG A 184 3.02 5.74 18.67
N GLU A 185 2.74 5.58 19.96
CA GLU A 185 3.17 6.57 20.94
C GLU A 185 4.71 6.51 21.01
N SER A 186 5.37 7.61 20.65
CA SER A 186 6.79 7.74 20.88
C SER A 186 7.01 7.69 22.39
N GLY A 187 7.64 6.62 22.89
CA GLY A 187 8.12 6.60 24.26
C GLY A 187 8.95 7.86 24.47
N VAL A 188 8.49 8.76 25.35
CA VAL A 188 9.32 9.86 25.82
C VAL A 188 10.45 9.18 26.58
N HIS A 189 11.60 9.02 25.93
CA HIS A 189 12.85 8.76 26.62
C HIS A 189 13.11 10.01 27.48
N VAL A 190 12.68 9.94 28.74
CA VAL A 190 13.15 10.82 29.83
C VAL A 190 14.57 10.40 30.19
#